data_AF-A0A1F5BVB0-F1
#
_entry.id   AF-A0A1F5BVB0-F1
#
_cell.length_a   1.000
_cell.length_b   1.000
_cell.length_c   1.000
_cell.angle_alpha   90.00
_cell.angle_beta   90.00
_cell.angle_gamma   90.00
#
_symmetry.space_group_name_H-M   'P 1'
#
loop_
_entity.id
_entity.type
_entity.pdbx_description
1 polymer ?
#
loop_
_entity_poly.entity_id
_entity_poly.type
_entity_poly.pdbx_seq_one_letter_code
_entity_poly.pdbx_strand_id
1 'polypeptide(L)'
;MTVFFIFIFGLLIGSFLNAVVYRLEVGGSIVTQRSRCPRCLHVLSWCELIPVVSFAVQRRKCRACKQPISWQYPVVELAAGTLFSWLFFLFPDAHPAYFLYLFFTASGLLVIFIFDLKHYIIPNRVLYPLTAAALAYALFTNGFSREFGYHALAAFLASGFFLLLYLVSEGTWIGFGDVKFAVFMGFFLEPWLTLVALFIAYFVGALVSSVVLLLKRRGLQSEIPFGPFLVLGTLASFAYGSELINWYLHINILLL
;
A
#
# COMPACT_ATOMS: atom_id res chain seq x y z
N MET A 1 13.60 10.62 -20.05
CA MET A 1 12.64 9.93 -20.94
C MET A 1 12.08 8.65 -20.29
N THR A 2 12.93 7.78 -19.69
CA THR A 2 12.50 6.53 -19.04
C THR A 2 11.44 6.73 -17.94
N VAL A 3 11.63 7.72 -17.05
CA VAL A 3 10.66 8.05 -15.98
C VAL A 3 9.26 8.33 -16.53
N PHE A 4 9.16 9.03 -17.66
CA PHE A 4 7.88 9.35 -18.28
C PHE A 4 7.14 8.09 -18.76
N PHE A 5 7.87 7.13 -19.36
CA PHE A 5 7.28 5.85 -19.72
C PHE A 5 6.87 5.03 -18.50
N ILE A 6 7.66 5.05 -17.42
CA ILE A 6 7.32 4.40 -16.15
C ILE A 6 6.08 5.04 -15.52
N PHE A 7 5.97 6.37 -15.58
CA PHE A 7 4.79 7.08 -15.11
C PHE A 7 3.54 6.64 -15.87
N ILE A 8 3.59 6.62 -17.21
CA ILE A 8 2.48 6.14 -18.05
C ILE A 8 2.15 4.68 -17.74
N PHE A 9 3.16 3.82 -17.60
CA PHE A 9 2.95 2.43 -17.21
C PHE A 9 2.25 2.32 -15.85
N GLY A 10 2.68 3.10 -14.86
CA GLY A 10 2.03 3.18 -13.55
C GLY A 10 0.59 3.68 -13.63
N LEU A 11 0.26 4.64 -14.52
CA LEU A 11 -1.12 5.05 -14.77
C LEU A 11 -1.98 3.88 -15.29
N LEU A 12 -1.46 3.10 -16.24
CA LEU A 12 -2.15 1.93 -16.80
C LEU A 12 -2.38 0.86 -15.72
N ILE A 13 -1.36 0.58 -14.91
CA ILE A 13 -1.49 -0.33 -13.77
C ILE A 13 -2.52 0.22 -12.78
N GLY A 14 -2.49 1.51 -12.43
CA GLY A 14 -3.46 2.13 -11.53
C GLY A 14 -4.91 2.01 -12.01
N SER A 15 -5.16 2.12 -13.32
CA SER A 15 -6.48 1.87 -13.91
C SER A 15 -6.93 0.41 -13.70
N PHE A 16 -6.01 -0.55 -13.86
CA PHE A 16 -6.26 -1.95 -13.52
C PHE A 16 -6.50 -2.16 -12.03
N LEU A 17 -5.75 -1.49 -11.14
CA LEU A 17 -5.92 -1.62 -9.68
C LEU A 17 -7.30 -1.14 -9.21
N ASN A 18 -7.87 -0.10 -9.81
CA ASN A 18 -9.27 0.28 -9.53
C ASN A 18 -10.25 -0.86 -9.85
N ALA A 19 -10.01 -1.59 -10.94
CA ALA A 19 -10.82 -2.76 -11.28
C ALA A 19 -10.61 -3.91 -10.29
N VAL A 20 -9.38 -4.11 -9.79
CA VAL A 20 -9.08 -5.09 -8.73
C VAL A 20 -9.82 -4.75 -7.44
N VAL A 21 -9.75 -3.50 -6.98
CA VAL A 21 -10.46 -3.03 -5.77
C VAL A 21 -11.96 -3.31 -5.88
N TYR A 22 -12.58 -2.99 -7.02
CA TYR A 22 -13.99 -3.27 -7.26
C TYR A 22 -14.33 -4.78 -7.26
N ARG A 23 -13.47 -5.62 -7.87
CA ARG A 23 -13.67 -7.09 -7.91
C ARG A 23 -13.49 -7.75 -6.55
N LEU A 24 -12.63 -7.19 -5.70
CA LEU A 24 -12.46 -7.64 -4.32
C LEU A 24 -13.71 -7.35 -3.49
N GLU A 25 -14.38 -6.21 -3.73
CA GLU A 25 -15.62 -5.82 -3.05
C GLU A 25 -16.81 -6.68 -3.46
N VAL A 26 -17.05 -6.84 -4.77
CA VAL A 26 -18.23 -7.57 -5.28
C VAL A 26 -18.05 -9.09 -5.17
N GLY A 27 -16.82 -9.57 -4.98
CA GLY A 27 -16.49 -10.98 -5.06
C GLY A 27 -16.39 -11.46 -6.53
N GLY A 28 -15.48 -12.40 -6.76
CA GLY A 28 -15.19 -12.92 -8.10
C GLY A 28 -13.70 -13.13 -8.34
N SER A 29 -13.35 -13.43 -9.59
CA SER A 29 -11.97 -13.58 -10.05
C SER A 29 -11.32 -12.20 -10.24
N ILE A 30 -10.09 -12.06 -9.75
CA ILE A 30 -9.34 -10.79 -9.84
C ILE A 30 -8.96 -10.46 -11.29
N VAL A 31 -8.69 -11.48 -12.11
CA VAL A 31 -8.07 -11.30 -13.44
C VAL A 31 -9.06 -11.40 -14.60
N THR A 32 -10.00 -12.35 -14.57
CA THR A 32 -10.71 -12.77 -15.79
C THR A 32 -11.93 -11.93 -16.17
N GLN A 33 -12.35 -10.98 -15.32
CA GLN A 33 -13.52 -10.14 -15.61
C GLN A 33 -13.15 -8.89 -16.43
N ARG A 34 -14.05 -8.44 -17.31
CA ARG A 34 -13.93 -7.14 -17.99
C ARG A 34 -14.33 -6.00 -17.06
N SER A 35 -13.74 -4.82 -17.24
CA SER A 35 -14.13 -3.61 -16.51
C SER A 35 -15.54 -3.17 -16.88
N ARG A 36 -16.36 -2.85 -15.87
CA ARG A 36 -17.76 -2.43 -16.05
C ARG A 36 -18.07 -1.20 -15.20
N CYS A 37 -19.05 -0.42 -15.64
CA CYS A 37 -19.63 0.62 -14.80
C CYS A 37 -20.36 -0.03 -13.61
N PRO A 38 -20.11 0.40 -12.36
CA PRO A 38 -20.76 -0.18 -11.18
C PRO A 38 -22.26 0.14 -11.08
N ARG A 39 -22.77 1.10 -11.87
CA ARG A 39 -24.18 1.53 -11.84
C ARG A 39 -25.04 0.85 -12.90
N CYS A 40 -24.57 0.83 -14.15
CA CYS A 40 -25.35 0.30 -15.27
C CYS A 40 -24.77 -0.98 -15.90
N LEU A 41 -23.65 -1.49 -15.36
CA LEU A 41 -22.96 -2.69 -15.84
C LEU A 41 -22.47 -2.63 -17.31
N HIS A 42 -22.51 -1.45 -17.93
CA HIS A 42 -21.90 -1.18 -19.24
C HIS A 42 -20.44 -1.63 -19.24
N VAL A 43 -20.08 -2.45 -20.23
CA VAL A 43 -18.71 -2.91 -20.42
C VAL A 43 -17.89 -1.78 -21.06
N LEU A 44 -16.86 -1.33 -20.36
CA LEU A 44 -16.06 -0.19 -20.79
C LEU A 44 -15.25 -0.53 -22.05
N SER A 45 -15.26 0.38 -23.03
CA SER A 45 -14.41 0.31 -24.23
C SER A 45 -12.95 0.69 -23.91
N TRP A 46 -12.00 0.35 -24.78
CA TRP A 46 -10.59 0.67 -24.53
C TRP A 46 -10.35 2.18 -24.36
N CYS A 47 -11.08 3.02 -25.10
CA CYS A 47 -10.97 4.48 -25.00
C CYS A 47 -11.42 5.00 -23.63
N GLU A 48 -12.34 4.29 -22.96
CA GLU A 48 -12.81 4.62 -21.62
C GLU A 48 -11.83 4.16 -20.53
N LEU A 49 -10.86 3.30 -20.88
CA LEU A 49 -9.83 2.79 -19.98
C LEU A 49 -8.52 3.58 -20.03
N ILE A 50 -8.39 4.58 -20.92
CA ILE A 50 -7.22 5.47 -20.98
C ILE A 50 -7.13 6.26 -19.67
N PRO A 51 -6.14 5.99 -18.80
CA PRO A 51 -6.07 6.57 -17.46
C PRO A 51 -6.07 8.11 -17.50
N VAL A 52 -6.76 8.73 -16.55
CA VAL A 52 -6.90 10.18 -16.32
C VAL A 52 -7.59 10.94 -17.46
N VAL A 53 -7.17 10.71 -18.70
CA VAL A 53 -7.72 11.32 -19.92
C VAL A 53 -9.17 10.93 -20.12
N SER A 54 -9.51 9.64 -19.98
CA SER A 54 -10.89 9.19 -20.19
C SER A 54 -11.85 9.86 -19.21
N PHE A 55 -11.43 10.06 -17.96
CA PHE A 55 -12.18 10.73 -16.91
C PHE A 55 -12.41 12.21 -17.21
N ALA A 56 -11.37 12.92 -17.67
CA ALA A 56 -11.43 14.33 -18.05
C ALA A 56 -12.35 14.54 -19.27
N VAL A 57 -12.16 13.76 -20.34
CA VAL A 57 -12.97 13.83 -21.57
C VAL A 57 -14.44 13.50 -21.30
N GLN A 58 -14.71 12.51 -20.45
CA GLN A 58 -16.07 12.14 -20.05
C GLN A 58 -16.71 13.11 -19.05
N ARG A 59 -15.97 14.13 -18.58
CA ARG A 59 -16.40 15.11 -17.58
C ARG A 59 -17.03 14.44 -16.35
N ARG A 60 -16.34 13.43 -15.81
CA ARG A 60 -16.80 12.62 -14.67
C ARG A 60 -18.09 11.85 -14.89
N LYS A 61 -18.61 11.64 -16.11
CA LYS A 61 -19.89 10.94 -16.32
C LYS A 61 -19.72 9.70 -17.17
N CYS A 62 -20.31 8.58 -16.74
CA CYS A 62 -20.34 7.37 -17.57
C CYS A 62 -21.00 7.66 -18.93
N ARG A 63 -20.42 7.15 -20.03
CA ARG A 63 -20.97 7.39 -21.38
C ARG A 63 -22.40 6.88 -21.55
N ALA A 64 -22.71 5.70 -20.98
CA ALA A 64 -24.01 5.05 -21.09
C ALA A 64 -25.07 5.66 -20.15
N CYS A 65 -24.85 5.63 -18.82
CA CYS A 65 -25.88 6.03 -17.86
C CYS A 65 -25.77 7.46 -17.32
N LYS A 66 -24.73 8.22 -17.72
CA LYS A 66 -24.46 9.61 -17.30
C LYS A 66 -24.27 9.85 -15.80
N GLN A 67 -24.29 8.81 -14.98
CA GLN A 67 -24.00 8.88 -13.55
C GLN A 67 -22.54 9.28 -13.30
N PRO A 68 -22.25 9.97 -12.18
CA PRO A 68 -20.92 10.45 -11.88
C PRO A 68 -19.95 9.30 -11.55
N ILE A 69 -18.75 9.38 -12.10
CA ILE A 69 -17.60 8.52 -11.82
C ILE A 69 -16.87 9.09 -10.60
N SER A 70 -16.48 8.20 -9.67
CA SER A 70 -15.77 8.57 -8.44
C SER A 70 -14.40 9.19 -8.73
N TRP A 71 -14.00 10.18 -7.93
CA TRP A 71 -12.64 10.75 -7.98
C TRP A 71 -11.55 9.76 -7.60
N GLN A 72 -11.91 8.65 -6.95
CA GLN A 72 -10.99 7.55 -6.66
C GLN A 72 -10.26 7.08 -7.93
N TYR A 73 -10.95 6.96 -9.06
CA TYR A 73 -10.35 6.44 -10.29
C TYR A 73 -9.10 7.21 -10.74
N PRO A 74 -9.18 8.51 -11.09
CA PRO A 74 -8.01 9.27 -11.50
C PRO A 74 -6.99 9.46 -10.37
N VAL A 75 -7.42 9.53 -9.10
CA VAL A 75 -6.49 9.68 -7.97
C VAL A 75 -5.61 8.43 -7.82
N VAL A 76 -6.19 7.24 -7.93
CA VAL A 76 -5.46 5.97 -7.83
C VAL A 76 -4.54 5.77 -9.04
N GLU A 77 -4.99 6.17 -10.23
CA GLU A 77 -4.15 6.16 -11.44
C GLU A 77 -2.91 7.04 -11.26
N LEU A 78 -3.10 8.29 -10.85
CA LEU A 78 -2.00 9.23 -10.58
C LEU A 78 -1.11 8.75 -9.42
N ALA A 79 -1.69 8.18 -8.36
CA ALA A 79 -0.94 7.63 -7.24
C ALA A 79 -0.04 6.47 -7.67
N ALA A 80 -0.52 5.57 -8.53
CA ALA A 80 0.28 4.48 -9.07
C ALA A 80 1.40 4.99 -9.99
N GLY A 81 1.09 5.93 -10.90
CA GLY A 81 2.08 6.58 -11.77
C GLY A 81 3.19 7.25 -10.97
N THR A 82 2.82 8.07 -9.98
CA THR A 82 3.78 8.78 -9.11
C THR A 82 4.60 7.82 -8.26
N LEU A 83 3.98 6.81 -7.65
CA LEU A 83 4.68 5.81 -6.83
C LEU A 83 5.70 5.02 -7.66
N PHE A 84 5.36 4.61 -8.87
CA PHE A 84 6.29 3.86 -9.74
C PHE A 84 7.46 4.73 -10.19
N SER A 85 7.19 5.97 -10.59
CA SER A 85 8.24 6.93 -10.93
C SER A 85 9.14 7.23 -9.73
N TRP A 86 8.55 7.39 -8.54
CA TRP A 86 9.30 7.64 -7.31
C TRP A 86 10.23 6.47 -6.95
N LEU A 87 9.75 5.23 -7.02
CA LEU A 87 10.59 4.04 -6.81
C LEU A 87 11.73 3.93 -7.83
N PHE A 88 11.47 4.31 -9.09
CA PHE A 88 12.53 4.38 -10.11
C PHE A 88 13.59 5.44 -9.80
N PHE A 89 13.19 6.60 -9.25
CA PHE A 89 14.13 7.63 -8.85
C PHE A 89 15.00 7.25 -7.66
N LEU A 90 14.46 6.46 -6.71
CA LEU A 90 15.22 6.00 -5.55
C LEU A 90 16.26 4.93 -5.91
N PHE A 91 15.97 4.10 -6.89
CA PHE A 91 16.83 2.97 -7.26
C PHE A 91 17.16 2.95 -8.76
N PRO A 92 17.77 4.01 -9.33
CA PRO A 92 17.91 4.17 -10.79
C PRO A 92 18.72 3.05 -11.45
N ASP A 93 19.69 2.47 -10.74
CA ASP A 93 20.60 1.44 -11.23
C ASP A 93 20.15 0.01 -10.86
N ALA A 94 18.93 -0.14 -10.32
CA ALA A 94 18.42 -1.45 -9.94
C ALA A 94 18.22 -2.38 -11.14
N HIS A 95 18.45 -3.67 -10.89
CA HIS A 95 18.20 -4.71 -11.88
C HIS A 95 16.70 -4.77 -12.25
N PRO A 96 16.33 -5.02 -13.53
CA PRO A 96 14.91 -5.08 -13.95
C PRO A 96 14.03 -6.04 -13.13
N ALA A 97 14.58 -7.16 -12.68
CA ALA A 97 13.87 -8.11 -11.81
C ALA A 97 13.47 -7.48 -10.46
N TYR A 98 14.31 -6.60 -9.90
CA TYR A 98 13.98 -5.88 -8.67
C TYR A 98 12.86 -4.86 -8.90
N PHE A 99 12.85 -4.17 -10.04
CA PHE A 99 11.74 -3.30 -10.39
C PHE A 99 10.41 -4.04 -10.52
N LEU A 100 10.39 -5.24 -11.10
CA LEU A 100 9.18 -6.05 -11.16
C LEU A 100 8.66 -6.39 -9.76
N TYR A 101 9.56 -6.77 -8.84
CA TYR A 101 9.23 -7.01 -7.45
C TYR A 101 8.70 -5.76 -6.74
N LEU A 102 9.35 -4.61 -6.92
CA LEU A 102 8.92 -3.34 -6.32
C LEU A 102 7.56 -2.87 -6.88
N PHE A 103 7.35 -2.93 -8.19
CA PHE A 103 6.10 -2.53 -8.82
C PHE A 103 4.94 -3.45 -8.43
N PHE A 104 5.19 -4.76 -8.30
CA PHE A 104 4.21 -5.71 -7.76
C PHE A 104 3.85 -5.35 -6.31
N THR A 105 4.86 -5.10 -5.47
CA THR A 105 4.67 -4.75 -4.06
C THR A 105 3.92 -3.43 -3.90
N ALA A 106 4.36 -2.39 -4.60
CA ALA A 106 3.73 -1.07 -4.63
C ALA A 106 2.27 -1.14 -5.09
N SER A 107 1.97 -1.95 -6.09
CA SER A 107 0.60 -2.19 -6.57
C SER A 107 -0.29 -2.80 -5.49
N GLY A 108 0.21 -3.85 -4.81
CA GLY A 108 -0.53 -4.52 -3.76
C GLY A 108 -0.73 -3.62 -2.53
N LEU A 109 0.30 -2.86 -2.13
CA LEU A 109 0.21 -1.86 -1.08
C LEU A 109 -0.83 -0.78 -1.39
N LEU A 110 -0.88 -0.29 -2.63
CA LEU A 110 -1.87 0.69 -3.05
C LEU A 110 -3.29 0.11 -3.00
N VAL A 111 -3.49 -1.15 -3.43
CA VAL A 111 -4.79 -1.84 -3.29
C VAL A 111 -5.19 -1.99 -1.82
N ILE A 112 -4.27 -2.42 -0.94
CA ILE A 112 -4.53 -2.52 0.50
C ILE A 112 -4.91 -1.16 1.09
N PHE A 113 -4.15 -0.10 0.76
CA PHE A 113 -4.43 1.25 1.21
C PHE A 113 -5.84 1.71 0.85
N ILE A 114 -6.24 1.55 -0.42
CA ILE A 114 -7.57 1.98 -0.89
C ILE A 114 -8.67 1.12 -0.29
N PHE A 115 -8.47 -0.20 -0.26
CA PHE A 115 -9.49 -1.14 0.20
C PHE A 115 -9.73 -0.98 1.70
N ASP A 116 -8.67 -0.79 2.50
CA ASP A 116 -8.79 -0.58 3.94
C ASP A 116 -9.41 0.80 4.27
N LEU A 117 -9.05 1.86 3.53
CA LEU A 117 -9.71 3.17 3.66
C LEU A 117 -11.23 3.12 3.44
N LYS A 118 -11.70 2.20 2.59
CA LYS A 118 -13.12 2.09 2.22
C LYS A 118 -13.88 1.05 3.06
N HIS A 119 -13.23 -0.05 3.41
CA HIS A 119 -13.88 -1.23 3.95
C HIS A 119 -13.34 -1.68 5.32
N TYR A 120 -12.30 -1.04 5.88
CA TYR A 120 -11.70 -1.39 7.17
C TYR A 120 -11.22 -2.86 7.25
N ILE A 121 -10.85 -3.43 6.10
CA ILE A 121 -10.40 -4.81 5.98
C ILE A 121 -9.16 -4.84 5.08
N ILE A 122 -8.13 -5.58 5.50
CA ILE A 122 -6.99 -5.90 4.64
C ILE A 122 -7.29 -7.18 3.84
N PRO A 123 -7.39 -7.11 2.49
CA PRO A 123 -7.80 -8.25 1.68
C PRO A 123 -6.71 -9.33 1.62
N ASN A 124 -6.97 -10.50 2.24
CA ASN A 124 -6.03 -11.65 2.24
C ASN A 124 -5.60 -12.09 0.83
N ARG A 125 -6.49 -11.93 -0.18
CA ARG A 125 -6.20 -12.25 -1.59
C ARG A 125 -5.07 -11.41 -2.20
N VAL A 126 -4.77 -10.26 -1.61
CA VAL A 126 -3.65 -9.38 -2.01
C VAL A 126 -2.49 -9.54 -1.05
N LEU A 127 -2.78 -9.58 0.26
CA LEU A 127 -1.74 -9.65 1.28
C LEU A 127 -0.91 -10.94 1.20
N TYR A 128 -1.52 -12.11 1.05
CA TYR A 128 -0.76 -13.36 1.03
C TYR A 128 0.20 -13.48 -0.17
N PRO A 129 -0.19 -13.13 -1.41
CA PRO A 129 0.76 -13.04 -2.51
C PRO A 129 1.90 -12.05 -2.26
N LEU A 130 1.65 -10.91 -1.61
CA LEU A 130 2.69 -9.96 -1.24
C LEU A 130 3.66 -10.56 -0.21
N THR A 131 3.15 -11.17 0.86
CA THR A 131 3.98 -11.84 1.86
C THR A 131 4.82 -12.96 1.24
N ALA A 132 4.24 -13.76 0.34
CA ALA A 132 4.94 -14.82 -0.36
C ALA A 132 6.05 -14.28 -1.27
N ALA A 133 5.78 -13.19 -2.01
CA ALA A 133 6.79 -12.52 -2.83
C ALA A 133 7.92 -11.92 -1.96
N ALA A 134 7.60 -11.31 -0.82
CA ALA A 134 8.60 -10.76 0.10
C ALA A 134 9.49 -11.86 0.69
N LEU A 135 8.88 -12.95 1.16
CA LEU A 135 9.60 -14.12 1.66
C LEU A 135 10.49 -14.75 0.58
N ALA A 136 9.96 -14.96 -0.63
CA ALA A 136 10.72 -15.54 -1.74
C ALA A 136 11.89 -14.64 -2.15
N TYR A 137 11.69 -13.32 -2.18
CA TYR A 137 12.76 -12.37 -2.48
C TYR A 137 13.84 -12.37 -1.39
N ALA A 138 13.45 -12.36 -0.11
CA ALA A 138 14.38 -12.45 1.02
C ALA A 138 15.20 -13.75 1.00
N LEU A 139 14.57 -14.89 0.69
CA LEU A 139 15.26 -16.18 0.54
C LEU A 139 16.18 -16.22 -0.69
N PHE A 140 15.74 -15.67 -1.82
CA PHE A 140 16.52 -15.68 -3.05
C PHE A 140 17.79 -14.83 -2.93
N THR A 141 17.69 -13.67 -2.27
CA THR A 141 18.80 -12.73 -2.11
C THR A 141 19.76 -13.14 -1.00
N ASN A 142 19.23 -13.63 0.13
CA ASN A 142 20.04 -13.91 1.32
C ASN A 142 20.29 -15.40 1.58
N GLY A 143 19.57 -16.32 0.92
CA GLY A 143 19.58 -17.74 1.28
C GLY A 143 19.11 -17.99 2.71
N PHE A 144 19.55 -19.09 3.33
CA PHE A 144 19.35 -19.36 4.76
C PHE A 144 20.47 -18.76 5.62
N SER A 145 20.87 -17.53 5.31
CA SER A 145 21.93 -16.82 6.04
C SER A 145 21.39 -16.12 7.30
N ARG A 146 22.30 -15.50 8.05
CA ARG A 146 21.98 -14.64 9.19
C ARG A 146 21.03 -13.50 8.81
N GLU A 147 21.20 -12.93 7.62
CA GLU A 147 20.36 -11.82 7.13
C GLU A 147 18.91 -12.26 6.94
N PHE A 148 18.69 -13.46 6.39
CA PHE A 148 17.34 -14.04 6.36
C PHE A 148 16.77 -14.25 7.78
N GLY A 149 17.61 -14.70 8.72
CA GLY A 149 17.25 -14.82 10.13
C GLY A 149 16.77 -13.50 10.74
N TYR A 150 17.37 -12.37 10.34
CA TYR A 150 16.93 -11.04 10.76
C TYR A 150 15.55 -10.68 10.20
N HIS A 151 15.27 -10.90 8.92
CA HIS A 151 13.92 -10.71 8.38
C HIS A 151 12.87 -11.59 9.05
N ALA A 152 13.19 -12.86 9.30
CA ALA A 152 12.30 -13.77 10.02
C ALA A 152 12.04 -13.29 11.45
N LEU A 153 13.08 -12.81 12.15
CA LEU A 153 12.95 -12.22 13.47
C LEU A 153 12.10 -10.95 13.45
N ALA A 154 12.30 -10.06 12.47
CA ALA A 154 11.49 -8.85 12.30
C ALA A 154 10.01 -9.19 12.10
N ALA A 155 9.72 -10.16 11.22
CA ALA A 155 8.37 -10.63 10.96
C ALA A 155 7.73 -11.23 12.23
N PHE A 156 8.48 -12.03 12.97
CA PHE A 156 8.03 -12.63 14.22
C PHE A 156 7.75 -11.58 15.30
N LEU A 157 8.67 -10.63 15.53
CA LEU A 157 8.51 -9.61 16.56
C LEU A 157 7.39 -8.62 16.23
N ALA A 158 7.32 -8.13 14.99
CA ALA A 158 6.30 -7.16 14.58
C ALA A 158 4.89 -7.79 14.59
N SER A 159 4.75 -9.02 14.06
CA SER A 159 3.47 -9.73 14.12
C SER A 159 3.12 -10.18 15.54
N GLY A 160 4.10 -10.60 16.35
CA GLY A 160 3.91 -10.96 17.74
C GLY A 160 3.42 -9.79 18.60
N PHE A 161 3.95 -8.58 18.36
CA PHE A 161 3.48 -7.35 19.00
C PHE A 161 2.00 -7.09 18.70
N PHE A 162 1.60 -7.11 17.43
CA PHE A 162 0.19 -6.90 17.07
C PHE A 162 -0.71 -8.06 17.49
N LEU A 163 -0.22 -9.31 17.47
CA LEU A 163 -0.96 -10.46 17.94
C LEU A 163 -1.25 -10.34 19.44
N LEU A 164 -0.29 -9.87 20.23
CA LEU A 164 -0.50 -9.59 21.65
C LEU A 164 -1.58 -8.54 21.84
N LEU A 165 -1.54 -7.42 21.09
CA LEU A 165 -2.59 -6.40 21.14
C LEU A 165 -3.96 -6.97 20.74
N TYR A 166 -4.01 -7.80 19.70
CA TYR A 166 -5.22 -8.46 19.24
C TYR A 166 -5.80 -9.39 20.31
N LEU A 167 -4.97 -10.24 20.94
CA LEU A 167 -5.41 -11.19 21.96
C LEU A 167 -5.86 -10.49 23.24
N VAL A 168 -5.14 -9.46 23.69
CA VAL A 168 -5.49 -8.69 24.90
C VAL A 168 -6.78 -7.88 24.69
N SER A 169 -7.00 -7.36 23.48
CA SER A 169 -8.18 -6.54 23.18
C SER A 169 -9.37 -7.34 22.65
N GLU A 170 -9.24 -8.67 22.52
CA GLU A 170 -10.21 -9.53 21.82
C GLU A 170 -10.58 -9.01 20.41
N GLY A 171 -9.62 -8.35 19.74
CA GLY A 171 -9.79 -7.75 18.42
C GLY A 171 -10.48 -6.38 18.40
N THR A 172 -10.72 -5.75 19.55
CA THR A 172 -11.36 -4.41 19.61
C THR A 172 -10.40 -3.27 19.28
N TRP A 173 -9.10 -3.41 19.58
CA TRP A 173 -8.12 -2.33 19.34
C TRP A 173 -7.49 -2.40 17.95
N ILE A 174 -7.30 -3.63 17.45
CA ILE A 174 -6.60 -3.86 16.20
C ILE A 174 -7.19 -5.05 15.45
N GLY A 175 -7.21 -4.97 14.12
CA GLY A 175 -7.70 -6.05 13.28
C GLY A 175 -6.66 -7.16 13.13
N PHE A 176 -7.12 -8.40 12.97
CA PHE A 176 -6.22 -9.52 12.63
C PHE A 176 -5.52 -9.33 11.26
N GLY A 177 -6.06 -8.45 10.40
CA GLY A 177 -5.41 -8.02 9.17
C GLY A 177 -4.05 -7.36 9.42
N ASP A 178 -3.95 -6.52 10.46
CA ASP A 178 -2.72 -5.78 10.79
C ASP A 178 -1.61 -6.73 11.29
N VAL A 179 -1.99 -7.76 12.05
CA VAL A 179 -1.08 -8.85 12.48
C VAL A 179 -0.42 -9.52 11.27
N LYS A 180 -1.23 -9.85 10.25
CA LYS A 180 -0.72 -10.47 9.01
C LYS A 180 0.09 -9.48 8.18
N PHE A 181 -0.30 -8.21 8.16
CA PHE A 181 0.44 -7.18 7.45
C PHE A 181 1.84 -7.00 8.04
N ALA A 182 1.99 -7.09 9.36
CA ALA A 182 3.30 -7.04 10.01
C ALA A 182 4.23 -8.21 9.65
N VAL A 183 3.68 -9.40 9.35
CA VAL A 183 4.47 -10.51 8.79
C VAL A 183 5.06 -10.10 7.43
N PHE A 184 4.25 -9.50 6.56
CA PHE A 184 4.73 -8.94 5.30
C PHE A 184 5.82 -7.88 5.54
N MET A 185 5.60 -6.93 6.45
CA MET A 185 6.56 -5.87 6.75
C MET A 185 7.92 -6.42 7.19
N GLY A 186 7.96 -7.46 8.01
CA GLY A 186 9.23 -8.02 8.48
C GLY A 186 10.01 -8.80 7.41
N PHE A 187 9.33 -9.41 6.44
CA PHE A 187 10.00 -10.03 5.29
C PHE A 187 10.37 -9.01 4.20
N PHE A 188 9.63 -7.91 4.09
CA PHE A 188 9.87 -6.86 3.10
C PHE A 188 10.95 -5.86 3.54
N LEU A 189 10.97 -5.49 4.82
CA LEU A 189 11.89 -4.54 5.41
C LEU A 189 12.94 -5.24 6.26
N GLU A 190 14.11 -4.63 6.41
CA GLU A 190 15.07 -5.00 7.46
C GLU A 190 14.50 -4.71 8.85
N PRO A 191 14.95 -5.39 9.93
CA PRO A 191 14.35 -5.25 11.26
C PRO A 191 14.27 -3.82 11.77
N TRP A 192 15.33 -3.04 11.58
CA TRP A 192 15.39 -1.67 12.04
C TRP A 192 14.45 -0.77 11.22
N LEU A 193 14.33 -1.04 9.92
CA LEU A 193 13.37 -0.38 9.04
C LEU A 193 11.92 -0.79 9.35
N THR A 194 11.66 -2.03 9.78
CA THR A 194 10.33 -2.43 10.28
C THR A 194 9.92 -1.60 11.49
N LEU A 195 10.83 -1.38 12.44
CA LEU A 195 10.56 -0.53 13.60
C LEU A 195 10.31 0.92 13.21
N VAL A 196 11.12 1.49 12.31
CA VAL A 196 10.89 2.84 11.77
C VAL A 196 9.53 2.93 11.06
N ALA A 197 9.14 1.91 10.30
CA ALA A 197 7.85 1.87 9.63
C ALA A 197 6.69 1.87 10.63
N LEU A 198 6.77 1.07 11.69
CA LEU A 198 5.77 1.07 12.77
C LEU A 198 5.71 2.42 13.47
N PHE A 199 6.85 3.01 13.80
CA PHE A 199 6.92 4.34 14.41
C PHE A 199 6.24 5.40 13.54
N ILE A 200 6.56 5.45 12.24
CA ILE A 200 5.92 6.38 11.29
C ILE A 200 4.41 6.11 11.20
N ALA A 201 3.99 4.85 11.13
CA ALA A 201 2.58 4.48 11.07
C ALA A 201 1.80 4.98 12.31
N TYR A 202 2.31 4.72 13.51
CA TYR A 202 1.71 5.21 14.75
C TYR A 202 1.72 6.73 14.85
N PHE A 203 2.82 7.39 14.48
CA PHE A 203 2.96 8.84 14.55
C PHE A 203 1.97 9.54 13.60
N VAL A 204 1.94 9.12 12.33
CA VAL A 204 1.01 9.67 11.32
C VAL A 204 -0.43 9.35 11.69
N GLY A 205 -0.71 8.12 12.15
CA GLY A 205 -2.03 7.72 12.60
C GLY A 205 -2.53 8.56 13.78
N ALA A 206 -1.68 8.80 14.78
CA ALA A 206 -1.99 9.64 15.93
C ALA A 206 -2.24 11.10 15.52
N LEU A 207 -1.40 11.66 14.64
CA LEU A 207 -1.57 13.03 14.14
C LEU A 207 -2.90 13.18 13.39
N VAL A 208 -3.18 12.29 12.44
CA VAL A 208 -4.43 12.34 11.65
C VAL A 208 -5.65 12.16 12.55
N SER A 209 -5.62 11.21 13.48
CA SER A 209 -6.72 10.96 14.42
C SER A 209 -6.96 12.18 15.33
N SER A 210 -5.89 12.80 15.82
CA SER A 210 -5.97 14.02 16.64
C SER A 210 -6.59 15.18 15.87
N VAL A 211 -6.17 15.42 14.62
CA VAL A 211 -6.73 16.48 13.77
C VAL A 211 -8.21 16.23 13.48
N VAL A 212 -8.60 15.00 13.15
CA VAL A 212 -10.01 14.66 12.87
C VAL A 212 -10.89 14.89 14.10
N LEU A 213 -10.38 14.53 15.28
CA LEU A 213 -11.07 14.73 16.56
C LEU A 213 -11.22 16.22 16.90
N LEU A 214 -10.15 17.02 16.73
CA LEU A 214 -10.18 18.47 16.98
C LEU A 214 -11.14 19.19 16.04
N LEU A 215 -11.22 18.78 14.78
CA LEU A 215 -12.15 19.34 13.80
C LEU A 215 -13.61 18.89 14.02
N LYS A 216 -13.89 18.08 15.05
CA LYS A 216 -15.20 17.48 15.36
C LYS A 216 -15.86 16.81 14.15
N ARG A 217 -15.07 16.39 13.16
CA ARG A 217 -15.57 15.78 11.92
C ARG A 217 -16.02 14.34 12.12
N ARG A 218 -15.56 13.70 13.20
CA ARG A 218 -16.02 12.40 13.67
C ARG A 218 -16.03 12.36 15.20
N GLY A 219 -16.90 11.53 15.77
CA GLY A 219 -16.96 11.31 17.22
C GLY A 219 -15.77 10.50 17.74
N LEU A 220 -15.56 10.53 19.06
CA LEU A 220 -14.49 9.80 19.75
C LEU A 220 -14.50 8.27 19.50
N GLN A 221 -15.64 7.71 19.09
CA GLN A 221 -15.83 6.29 18.81
C GLN A 221 -15.71 5.95 17.32
N SER A 222 -15.32 6.90 16.45
CA SER A 222 -15.17 6.57 15.04
C SER A 222 -13.91 5.76 14.82
N GLU A 223 -14.08 4.55 14.32
CA GLU A 223 -12.97 3.73 13.86
C GLU A 223 -12.25 4.44 12.70
N ILE A 224 -10.92 4.47 12.78
CA ILE A 224 -10.03 4.94 11.72
C ILE A 224 -9.23 3.72 11.26
N PRO A 225 -9.24 3.38 9.97
CA PRO A 225 -8.52 2.21 9.49
C PRO A 225 -7.02 2.42 9.67
N PHE A 226 -6.35 1.47 10.35
CA PHE A 226 -4.91 1.58 10.65
C PHE A 226 -4.02 1.13 9.48
N GLY A 227 -4.52 0.25 8.61
CA GLY A 227 -3.80 -0.27 7.44
C GLY A 227 -3.20 0.82 6.52
N PRO A 228 -3.89 1.93 6.21
CA PRO A 228 -3.33 3.04 5.44
C PRO A 228 -2.06 3.61 6.06
N PHE A 229 -2.00 3.72 7.38
CA PHE A 229 -0.82 4.22 8.07
C PHE A 229 0.31 3.18 8.07
N LEU A 230 -0.01 1.89 8.17
CA LEU A 230 0.97 0.82 7.99
C LEU A 230 1.58 0.83 6.57
N VAL A 231 0.76 1.02 5.53
CA VAL A 231 1.24 1.15 4.15
C VAL A 231 2.14 2.37 3.99
N LEU A 232 1.73 3.54 4.50
CA LEU A 232 2.53 4.76 4.42
C LEU A 232 3.84 4.62 5.20
N GLY A 233 3.80 4.06 6.41
CA GLY A 233 5.00 3.79 7.22
C GLY A 233 5.95 2.82 6.53
N THR A 234 5.42 1.79 5.87
CA THR A 234 6.22 0.82 5.09
C THR A 234 6.92 1.51 3.93
N LEU A 235 6.20 2.30 3.12
CA LEU A 235 6.78 3.01 1.98
C LEU A 235 7.79 4.08 2.41
N ALA A 236 7.49 4.84 3.45
CA ALA A 236 8.38 5.88 3.96
C ALA A 236 9.67 5.29 4.55
N SER A 237 9.55 4.23 5.35
CA SER A 237 10.72 3.55 5.93
C SER A 237 11.55 2.84 4.86
N PHE A 238 10.91 2.20 3.88
CA PHE A 238 11.62 1.59 2.75
C PHE A 238 12.43 2.63 1.95
N ALA A 239 11.86 3.81 1.74
CA ALA A 239 12.49 4.85 0.93
C ALA A 239 13.55 5.68 1.66
N TYR A 240 13.34 5.97 2.95
CA TYR A 240 14.14 6.96 3.70
C TYR A 240 14.55 6.50 5.10
N GLY A 241 14.26 5.25 5.46
CA GLY A 241 14.45 4.78 6.83
C GLY A 241 15.92 4.76 7.23
N SER A 242 16.82 4.34 6.34
CA SER A 242 18.27 4.33 6.60
C SER A 242 18.80 5.75 6.82
N GLU A 243 18.37 6.74 6.04
CA GLU A 243 18.72 8.15 6.23
C GLU A 243 18.19 8.68 7.56
N LEU A 244 16.95 8.34 7.93
CA LEU A 244 16.36 8.72 9.22
C LEU A 244 17.15 8.15 10.40
N ILE A 245 17.55 6.88 10.32
CA ILE A 245 18.38 6.23 11.33
C ILE A 245 19.75 6.91 11.44
N ASN A 246 20.41 7.14 10.31
CA ASN A 246 21.73 7.78 10.28
C ASN A 246 21.69 9.20 10.82
N TRP A 247 20.66 9.97 10.46
CA TRP A 247 20.43 11.32 10.98
C TRP A 247 20.27 11.32 12.50
N TYR A 248 19.46 10.40 13.06
CA TYR A 248 19.27 10.26 14.50
C TYR A 248 20.57 9.89 15.24
N LEU A 249 21.34 8.94 14.68
CA LEU A 249 22.61 8.51 15.29
C LEU A 249 23.68 9.62 15.26
N HIS A 250 23.74 10.43 14.19
CA HIS A 250 24.69 11.55 14.10
C HIS A 250 24.33 12.71 15.03
N ILE A 251 23.05 13.01 15.23
CA ILE A 251 22.62 14.04 16.20
C ILE A 251 23.08 13.69 17.61
N ASN A 252 22.98 12.41 18.02
CA ASN A 252 23.40 11.99 19.35
C ASN A 252 24.92 12.05 19.55
N ILE A 253 25.72 11.95 18.49
CA ILE A 253 27.18 12.09 18.55
C ILE A 253 27.61 13.56 18.67
N LEU A 254 26.82 14.51 18.13
CA LEU A 254 27.09 15.95 18.19
C LEU A 254 26.61 16.63 19.48
N LEU A 255 25.74 15.96 20.24
CA LEU A 255 25.19 16.45 21.52
C LEU A 255 25.91 15.87 22.76
N LEU A 256 26.96 15.08 22.56
CA LEU A 256 27.89 14.55 23.58
C LEU A 256 29.25 15.25 23.44
#